data_AF-A0A2D6HG17-F1
#
_entry.id   AF-A0A2D6HG17-F1
#
_cell.length_a   1.000
_cell.length_b   1.000
_cell.length_c   1.000
_cell.angle_alpha   90.00
_cell.angle_beta   90.00
_cell.angle_gamma   90.00
#
_symmetry.space_group_name_H-M   'P 1'
#
loop_
_entity.id
_entity.type
_entity.pdbx_description
1 polymer ?
#
loop_
_entity_poly.entity_id
_entity_poly.type
_entity_poly.pdbx_seq_one_letter_code
_entity_poly.pdbx_strand_id
1 'polypeptide(L)'
;MSSTDERAPSGDHPRRDELLCMAYVDDELAADARVELERRMAGEPALTAQVSAYRKLEVLARQVAPDEPADHEWKRLEREGTQRAGLGVGWALFVGGALFFYGWLGLELATDDELDLVPKLAIAALVGGFTLLLGMTLRARLRNLPHDPYTEVKR
;
A
#
# COMPACT_ATOMS: atom_id res chain seq x y z
N MET A 1 49.55 18.15 24.78
CA MET A 1 49.02 17.87 23.43
C MET A 1 47.91 16.84 23.57
N SER A 2 46.77 17.16 22.95
CA SER A 2 45.44 16.51 23.01
C SER A 2 45.49 14.97 23.01
N SER A 3 44.77 14.25 23.86
CA SER A 3 43.29 14.20 24.00
C SER A 3 42.59 13.90 22.68
N THR A 4 42.56 12.62 22.31
CA THR A 4 41.48 12.09 21.45
C THR A 4 41.11 10.74 22.05
N ASP A 5 40.22 10.80 23.05
CA ASP A 5 39.46 9.66 23.54
C ASP A 5 38.43 9.31 22.45
N GLU A 6 38.83 8.42 21.56
CA GLU A 6 38.02 7.84 20.51
C GLU A 6 36.95 6.97 21.18
N ARG A 7 35.82 7.58 21.57
CA ARG A 7 34.63 6.85 22.02
C ARG A 7 34.11 5.99 20.87
N ALA A 8 34.58 4.75 20.82
CA ALA A 8 33.93 3.68 20.09
C ALA A 8 32.44 3.61 20.50
N PRO A 9 31.50 3.40 19.57
CA PRO A 9 30.11 3.16 19.93
C PRO A 9 30.06 1.88 20.75
N SER A 10 29.75 1.99 22.04
CA SER A 10 29.50 0.85 22.91
C SER A 10 28.36 0.03 22.32
N GLY A 11 28.68 -1.13 21.75
CA GLY A 11 27.72 -2.08 21.18
C GLY A 11 26.89 -2.80 22.23
N ASP A 12 26.26 -2.05 23.12
CA ASP A 12 25.27 -2.60 24.05
C ASP A 12 23.98 -2.80 23.26
N HIS A 13 23.59 -4.06 23.03
CA HIS A 13 22.32 -4.36 22.39
C HIS A 13 21.19 -3.75 23.23
N PRO A 14 20.20 -3.10 22.60
CA PRO A 14 19.12 -2.45 23.33
C PRO A 14 18.42 -3.47 24.20
N ARG A 15 18.24 -3.12 25.48
CA ARG A 15 17.58 -4.01 26.43
C ARG A 15 16.13 -4.18 26.02
N ARG A 16 15.50 -5.29 26.44
CA ARG A 16 14.11 -5.61 26.09
C ARG A 16 13.14 -4.45 26.33
N ASP A 17 13.30 -3.75 27.45
CA ASP A 17 12.43 -2.61 27.79
C ASP A 17 12.67 -1.42 26.86
N GLU A 18 13.89 -1.22 26.36
CA GLU A 18 14.21 -0.16 25.41
C GLU A 18 13.55 -0.43 24.06
N LEU A 19 13.60 -1.69 23.60
CA LEU A 19 12.91 -2.14 22.39
C LEU A 19 11.39 -1.97 22.50
N LEU A 20 10.81 -2.29 23.66
CA LEU A 20 9.38 -2.06 23.92
C LEU A 20 9.03 -0.57 23.88
N CYS A 21 9.86 0.29 24.48
CA CYS A 21 9.65 1.73 24.44
C CYS A 21 9.80 2.32 23.04
N MET A 22 10.74 1.84 22.22
CA MET A 22 10.88 2.25 20.81
C MET A 22 9.63 1.84 20.00
N ALA A 23 9.27 0.55 20.04
CA ALA A 23 8.09 0.02 19.35
C ALA A 23 6.78 0.71 19.78
N TYR A 24 6.68 1.14 21.05
CA TYR A 24 5.53 1.91 21.52
C TYR A 24 5.45 3.31 20.89
N VAL A 25 6.59 3.97 20.67
CA VAL A 25 6.63 5.30 20.04
C VAL A 25 6.31 5.21 18.55
N ASP A 26 6.79 4.16 17.88
CA ASP A 26 6.56 3.91 16.46
C ASP A 26 5.17 3.27 16.17
N ASP A 27 4.36 3.04 17.21
CA ASP A 27 3.02 2.41 17.15
C ASP A 27 3.02 0.96 16.61
N GLU A 28 4.15 0.24 16.77
CA GLU A 28 4.36 -1.13 16.28
C GLU A 28 4.05 -2.22 17.32
N LEU A 29 3.68 -1.84 18.55
CA LEU A 29 3.29 -2.81 19.57
C LEU A 29 1.91 -3.41 19.29
N ALA A 30 1.81 -4.74 19.43
CA ALA A 30 0.53 -5.43 19.49
C ALA A 30 -0.34 -4.90 20.65
N ALA A 31 -1.67 -4.93 20.49
CA ALA A 31 -2.61 -4.31 21.41
C ALA A 31 -2.47 -4.79 22.86
N ASP A 32 -2.18 -6.07 23.06
CA ASP A 32 -1.93 -6.68 24.37
C ASP A 32 -0.62 -6.18 25.00
N ALA A 33 0.46 -6.14 24.22
CA ALA A 33 1.77 -5.65 24.66
C ALA A 33 1.74 -4.15 24.99
N ARG A 34 0.94 -3.36 24.24
CA ARG A 34 0.73 -1.94 24.48
C ARG A 34 0.06 -1.68 25.82
N VAL A 35 -1.05 -2.39 26.11
CA VAL A 35 -1.78 -2.26 27.38
C VAL A 35 -0.89 -2.64 28.57
N GLU A 36 -0.09 -3.69 28.42
CA GLU A 36 0.85 -4.10 29.47
C GLU A 36 1.94 -3.05 29.72
N LEU A 37 2.50 -2.46 28.66
CA LEU A 37 3.50 -1.39 28.80
C LEU A 37 2.90 -0.15 29.46
N GLU A 38 1.69 0.27 29.06
CA GLU A 38 0.99 1.42 29.65
C GLU A 38 0.70 1.19 31.14
N ARG A 39 0.34 -0.04 31.52
CA ARG A 39 0.20 -0.43 32.93
C ARG A 39 1.52 -0.32 33.69
N ARG A 40 2.63 -0.80 33.11
CA ARG A 40 3.97 -0.68 33.72
C ARG A 40 4.41 0.78 33.87
N MET A 41 4.13 1.62 32.87
CA MET A 41 4.45 3.05 32.91
C MET A 41 3.76 3.79 34.07
N ALA A 42 2.60 3.32 34.54
CA ALA A 42 1.94 3.87 35.72
C ALA A 42 2.70 3.58 37.03
N GLY A 43 3.48 2.50 37.09
CA GLY A 43 4.26 2.09 38.27
C GLY A 43 5.77 2.34 38.17
N GLU A 44 6.31 2.52 36.96
CA GLU A 44 7.74 2.61 36.69
C GLU A 44 8.08 3.97 36.00
N PRO A 45 8.47 5.02 36.76
CA PRO A 45 8.77 6.34 36.19
C PRO A 45 9.89 6.33 35.15
N ALA A 46 10.81 5.37 35.23
CA ALA A 46 11.92 5.21 34.29
C ALA A 46 11.44 4.91 32.86
N LEU A 47 10.41 4.05 32.70
CA LEU A 47 9.83 3.74 31.39
C LEU A 47 9.14 4.96 30.78
N THR A 48 8.43 5.72 31.61
CA THR A 48 7.78 6.96 31.17
C THR A 48 8.80 8.00 30.69
N ALA A 49 9.92 8.13 31.39
CA ALA A 49 11.02 9.00 30.97
C ALA A 49 11.63 8.53 29.64
N GLN A 50 11.79 7.22 29.45
CA GLN A 50 12.35 6.64 28.23
C GLN A 50 11.45 6.83 27.01
N VAL A 51 10.15 6.56 27.13
CA VAL A 51 9.16 6.84 26.07
C VAL A 51 9.16 8.33 25.71
N SER A 52 9.25 9.22 26.70
CA SER A 52 9.33 10.67 26.45
C SER A 52 10.59 11.05 25.66
N ALA A 53 11.74 10.43 25.96
CA ALA A 53 12.99 10.66 25.24
C ALA A 53 12.88 10.22 23.77
N TYR A 54 12.33 9.04 23.50
CA TYR A 54 12.15 8.55 22.14
C TYR A 54 11.14 9.38 21.33
N ARG A 55 10.03 9.83 21.94
CA ARG A 55 9.10 10.76 21.27
C ARG A 55 9.76 12.08 20.84
N LYS A 56 10.65 12.62 21.68
CA LYS A 56 11.40 13.85 21.34
C LYS A 56 12.36 13.59 20.18
N LEU A 57 13.04 12.44 20.18
CA LEU A 57 13.93 12.04 19.10
C LEU A 57 13.17 11.87 17.77
N GLU A 58 12.00 11.23 17.80
CA GLU A 58 11.13 11.05 16.63
C GLU A 58 10.70 12.41 16.04
N VAL A 59 10.31 13.38 16.88
CA VAL A 59 9.96 14.73 16.43
C VAL A 59 11.15 15.42 15.77
N LEU A 60 12.35 15.33 16.35
CA LEU A 60 13.56 15.91 15.77
C LEU A 60 13.96 15.23 14.45
N ALA A 61 13.85 13.89 14.39
CA ALA A 61 14.14 13.12 13.19
C ALA A 61 13.23 13.55 12.03
N ARG A 62 11.93 13.73 12.28
CA ARG A 62 10.98 14.23 11.27
C ARG A 62 11.30 15.65 10.78
N GLN A 63 11.89 16.49 11.62
CA GLN A 63 12.25 17.87 11.24
C GLN A 63 13.54 17.94 10.41
N VAL A 64 14.42 16.94 10.54
CA VAL A 64 15.71 16.88 9.87
C VAL A 64 15.69 15.94 8.66
N ALA A 65 14.67 15.09 8.55
CA ALA A 65 14.46 14.22 7.40
C ALA A 65 14.43 15.05 6.11
N PRO A 66 15.40 14.86 5.20
CA PRO A 66 15.38 15.55 3.91
C PRO A 66 14.20 15.02 3.09
N ASP A 67 13.60 15.88 2.26
CA ASP A 67 12.60 15.45 1.28
C ASP A 67 13.25 14.40 0.36
N GLU A 68 12.66 13.20 0.29
CA GLU A 68 13.26 12.15 -0.52
C GLU A 68 13.23 12.49 -2.02
N PRO A 69 14.31 12.21 -2.76
CA PRO A 69 14.41 12.54 -4.18
C PRO A 69 13.35 11.85 -5.05
N ALA A 70 12.75 10.74 -4.57
CA ALA A 70 11.69 10.04 -5.28
C ALA A 70 10.43 10.91 -5.43
N ASP A 71 10.04 11.66 -4.39
CA ASP A 71 8.80 12.44 -4.35
C ASP A 71 8.76 13.57 -5.40
N HIS A 72 9.92 14.11 -5.76
CA HIS A 72 10.04 15.13 -6.80
C HIS A 72 9.87 14.55 -8.22
N GLU A 73 10.42 13.36 -8.47
CA GLU A 73 10.28 12.65 -9.76
C GLU A 73 8.83 12.19 -9.98
N TRP A 74 8.17 11.65 -8.94
CA TRP A 74 6.76 11.24 -9.01
C TRP A 74 5.81 12.41 -9.25
N LYS A 75 6.01 13.55 -8.57
CA LYS A 75 5.23 14.79 -8.83
C LYS A 75 5.47 15.37 -10.23
N ARG A 76 6.64 15.11 -10.83
CA ARG A 76 6.92 15.49 -12.23
C ARG A 76 6.13 14.63 -13.20
N LEU A 77 6.10 13.31 -13.02
CA LEU A 77 5.29 12.40 -13.85
C LEU A 77 3.79 12.67 -13.71
N GLU A 78 3.28 12.93 -12.51
CA GLU A 78 1.85 13.26 -12.32
C GLU A 78 1.41 14.53 -13.06
N ARG A 79 2.35 15.45 -13.30
CA ARG A 79 2.13 16.70 -14.05
C ARG A 79 2.23 16.53 -15.57
N GLU A 80 2.72 15.40 -16.07
CA GLU A 80 2.75 15.11 -17.50
C GLU A 80 1.33 14.72 -17.98
N GLY A 81 0.57 15.72 -18.43
CA GLY A 81 -0.80 15.55 -18.95
C GLY A 81 -0.94 14.51 -20.08
N THR A 82 0.17 14.17 -20.75
CA THR A 82 0.28 13.08 -21.72
C THR A 82 -0.05 11.72 -21.12
N GLN A 83 0.33 11.44 -19.86
CA GLN A 83 0.04 10.18 -19.20
C GLN A 83 -1.45 10.05 -18.86
N ARG A 84 -2.08 11.13 -18.38
CA ARG A 84 -3.53 11.16 -18.10
C ARG A 84 -4.37 11.08 -19.38
N ALA A 85 -3.95 11.76 -20.44
CA ALA A 85 -4.62 11.69 -21.74
C ALA A 85 -4.52 10.29 -22.37
N GLY A 86 -3.34 9.67 -22.29
CA GLY A 86 -3.11 8.30 -22.78
C GLY A 86 -3.97 7.26 -22.05
N LEU A 87 -4.13 7.41 -20.72
CA LEU A 87 -5.00 6.54 -19.93
C LEU A 87 -6.47 6.68 -20.33
N GLY A 88 -6.96 7.91 -20.58
CA GLY A 88 -8.33 8.15 -21.02
C GLY A 88 -8.65 7.53 -22.38
N VAL A 89 -7.75 7.74 -23.37
CA VAL A 89 -7.90 7.15 -24.71
C VAL A 89 -7.80 5.62 -24.65
N GLY A 90 -6.86 5.09 -23.87
CA GLY A 90 -6.72 3.65 -23.65
C GLY A 90 -7.99 3.03 -23.07
N TRP A 91 -8.60 3.65 -22.07
CA TRP A 91 -9.86 3.18 -21.50
C TRP A 91 -11.02 3.26 -22.49
N ALA A 92 -11.11 4.33 -23.28
CA ALA A 92 -12.15 4.46 -24.31
C ALA A 92 -12.05 3.36 -25.37
N LEU A 93 -10.84 3.09 -25.86
CA LEU A 93 -10.58 2.00 -26.81
C LEU A 93 -10.85 0.62 -26.20
N PHE A 94 -10.45 0.42 -24.95
CA PHE A 94 -10.67 -0.85 -24.25
C PHE A 94 -12.17 -1.14 -24.06
N VAL A 95 -12.94 -0.16 -23.54
CA VAL A 95 -14.39 -0.32 -23.34
C VAL A 95 -15.12 -0.45 -24.67
N GLY A 96 -14.77 0.37 -25.67
CA GLY A 96 -15.34 0.28 -27.00
C GLY A 96 -15.07 -1.07 -27.67
N GLY A 97 -13.83 -1.54 -27.62
CA GLY A 97 -13.43 -2.85 -28.15
C GLY A 97 -14.10 -4.01 -27.42
N ALA A 98 -14.20 -3.94 -26.09
CA ALA A 98 -14.91 -4.94 -25.30
C ALA A 98 -16.40 -5.01 -25.68
N LEU A 99 -17.10 -3.87 -25.74
CA LEU A 99 -18.50 -3.80 -26.15
C LEU A 99 -18.71 -4.35 -27.57
N PHE A 100 -17.84 -3.96 -28.50
CA PHE A 100 -17.88 -4.48 -29.87
C PHE A 100 -17.69 -5.99 -29.90
N PHE A 101 -16.69 -6.52 -29.20
CA PHE A 101 -16.43 -7.95 -29.11
C PHE A 101 -17.61 -8.73 -28.52
N TYR A 102 -18.21 -8.23 -27.43
CA TYR A 102 -19.39 -8.83 -26.83
C TYR A 102 -20.61 -8.82 -27.75
N GLY A 103 -20.84 -7.69 -28.42
CA GLY A 103 -21.93 -7.55 -29.39
C GLY A 103 -21.75 -8.50 -30.57
N TRP A 104 -20.54 -8.53 -31.15
CA TRP A 104 -20.19 -9.42 -32.25
C TRP A 104 -20.33 -10.89 -31.86
N LEU A 105 -19.73 -11.30 -30.73
CA LEU A 105 -19.80 -12.68 -30.24
C LEU A 105 -21.24 -13.11 -29.95
N GLY A 106 -22.05 -12.22 -29.38
CA GLY A 106 -23.47 -12.48 -29.12
C GLY A 106 -24.28 -12.64 -30.41
N LEU A 107 -24.01 -11.82 -31.43
CA LEU A 107 -24.62 -11.98 -32.75
C LEU A 107 -24.19 -13.29 -33.40
N GLU A 108 -22.89 -13.60 -33.44
CA GLU A 108 -22.39 -14.85 -34.03
C GLU A 108 -23.04 -16.07 -33.39
N LEU A 109 -23.04 -16.14 -32.05
CA LEU A 109 -23.70 -17.21 -31.30
C LEU A 109 -25.22 -17.29 -31.54
N ALA A 110 -25.87 -16.17 -31.83
CA ALA A 110 -27.31 -16.13 -32.06
C ALA A 110 -27.69 -16.53 -33.50
N THR A 111 -26.85 -16.18 -34.48
CA THR A 111 -27.13 -16.42 -35.92
C THR A 111 -26.57 -17.74 -36.43
N ASP A 112 -25.62 -18.35 -35.71
CA ASP A 112 -25.01 -19.61 -36.12
C ASP A 112 -25.91 -20.81 -35.77
N ASP A 113 -26.50 -21.43 -36.78
CA ASP A 113 -27.38 -22.60 -36.64
C ASP A 113 -26.60 -23.93 -36.56
N GLU A 114 -25.28 -23.94 -36.81
CA GLU A 114 -24.47 -25.16 -36.74
C GLU A 114 -24.17 -25.59 -35.30
N LEU A 115 -24.16 -24.63 -34.38
CA LEU A 115 -23.88 -24.87 -32.97
C LEU A 115 -25.15 -25.23 -32.19
N ASP A 116 -25.13 -26.39 -31.54
CA ASP A 116 -26.17 -26.79 -30.60
C ASP A 116 -26.20 -25.85 -29.36
N LEU A 117 -27.30 -25.87 -28.61
CA LEU A 117 -27.51 -24.97 -27.48
C LEU A 117 -26.44 -25.12 -26.38
N VAL A 118 -25.95 -26.34 -26.17
CA VAL A 118 -24.98 -26.66 -25.11
C VAL A 118 -23.65 -25.90 -25.30
N PRO A 119 -22.94 -25.98 -26.45
CA PRO A 119 -21.71 -25.22 -26.67
C PRO A 119 -21.93 -23.70 -26.61
N LYS A 120 -23.08 -23.19 -27.08
CA LYS A 120 -23.40 -21.76 -26.97
C LYS A 120 -23.44 -21.28 -25.52
N LEU A 121 -24.12 -22.04 -24.65
CA LEU A 121 -24.18 -21.75 -23.22
C LEU A 121 -22.81 -21.88 -22.55
N ALA A 122 -22.00 -22.88 -22.93
CA ALA A 122 -20.66 -23.06 -22.39
C ALA A 122 -19.74 -21.87 -22.72
N ILE A 123 -19.75 -21.39 -23.96
CA ILE A 123 -18.98 -20.22 -24.39
C ILE A 123 -19.46 -18.96 -23.66
N ALA A 124 -20.78 -18.73 -23.62
CA ALA A 124 -21.35 -17.58 -22.93
C ALA A 124 -21.02 -17.57 -21.43
N ALA A 125 -21.12 -18.72 -20.77
CA ALA A 125 -20.78 -18.87 -19.36
C ALA A 125 -19.28 -18.64 -19.10
N LEU A 126 -18.41 -19.12 -19.98
CA LEU A 126 -16.95 -18.96 -19.83
C LEU A 126 -16.54 -17.48 -20.00
N VAL A 127 -16.98 -16.84 -21.08
CA VAL A 127 -16.62 -15.45 -21.38
C VAL A 127 -17.28 -14.48 -20.38
N GLY A 128 -18.57 -14.71 -20.08
CA GLY A 128 -19.31 -13.92 -19.09
C GLY A 128 -18.76 -14.10 -17.68
N GLY A 129 -18.47 -15.35 -17.28
CA GLY A 129 -17.88 -15.67 -15.98
C GLY A 129 -16.49 -15.06 -15.81
N PHE A 130 -15.62 -15.16 -16.82
CA PHE A 130 -14.31 -14.51 -16.79
C PHE A 130 -14.41 -13.00 -16.60
N THR A 131 -15.34 -12.36 -17.30
CA THR A 131 -15.51 -10.90 -17.23
C THR A 131 -16.12 -10.44 -15.92
N LEU A 132 -17.03 -11.23 -15.36
CA LEU A 132 -17.56 -10.98 -14.03
C LEU A 132 -16.47 -11.12 -12.96
N LEU A 133 -15.62 -12.15 -13.05
CA LEU A 133 -14.46 -12.32 -12.15
C LEU A 133 -13.44 -11.19 -12.30
N LEU A 134 -13.12 -10.80 -13.53
CA LEU A 134 -12.21 -9.69 -13.81
C LEU A 134 -12.80 -8.37 -13.27
N GLY A 135 -14.09 -8.14 -13.48
CA GLY A 135 -14.79 -6.98 -12.95
C GLY A 135 -14.80 -6.92 -11.42
N MET A 136 -15.02 -8.07 -10.76
CA MET A 136 -14.99 -8.14 -9.29
C MET A 136 -13.59 -7.92 -8.73
N THR A 137 -12.57 -8.53 -9.31
CA THR A 137 -11.17 -8.34 -8.90
C THR A 137 -10.71 -6.91 -9.13
N LEU A 138 -11.05 -6.33 -10.29
CA LEU A 138 -10.74 -4.94 -10.59
C LEU A 138 -11.48 -3.97 -9.65
N ARG A 139 -12.77 -4.20 -9.39
CA ARG A 139 -13.54 -3.41 -8.41
C ARG A 139 -12.95 -3.53 -7.01
N ALA A 140 -12.57 -4.73 -6.58
CA ALA A 140 -11.92 -4.95 -5.30
C ALA A 140 -10.58 -4.21 -5.21
N ARG A 141 -9.77 -4.27 -6.28
CA ARG A 141 -8.50 -3.55 -6.37
C ARG A 141 -8.70 -2.04 -6.33
N LEU A 142 -9.65 -1.49 -7.10
CA LEU A 142 -9.96 -0.06 -7.13
C LEU A 142 -10.52 0.44 -5.79
N ARG A 143 -11.33 -0.37 -5.09
CA ARG A 143 -11.86 -0.02 -3.76
C ARG A 143 -10.78 -0.06 -2.68
N ASN A 144 -9.82 -0.97 -2.82
CA ASN A 144 -8.72 -1.12 -1.87
C ASN A 144 -7.54 -0.20 -2.19
N LEU A 145 -7.49 0.40 -3.39
CA LEU A 145 -6.45 1.35 -3.80
C LEU A 145 -6.26 2.51 -2.80
N PRO A 146 -7.32 3.15 -2.28
CA PRO A 146 -7.19 4.22 -1.28
C PRO A 146 -6.72 3.74 0.09
N HIS A 147 -6.78 2.42 0.36
CA HIS A 147 -6.42 1.82 1.63
C HIS A 147 -5.18 0.93 1.50
N ASP A 148 -4.48 0.99 0.36
CA ASP A 148 -3.28 0.18 0.12
C ASP A 148 -2.11 0.86 0.85
N PRO A 149 -1.59 0.28 1.96
CA PRO A 149 -0.55 0.88 2.80
C PRO A 149 0.78 1.03 2.07
N TYR A 150 0.93 0.39 0.90
CA TYR A 150 2.09 0.55 0.03
C TYR A 150 2.01 1.80 -0.88
N THR A 151 0.91 2.56 -0.84
CA THR A 151 0.78 3.84 -1.54
C THR A 151 1.32 5.01 -0.71
N GLU A 152 1.32 4.85 0.62
CA GLU A 152 1.94 5.75 1.58
C GLU A 152 3.20 5.10 2.17
N VAL A 153 4.07 4.55 1.32
CA VAL A 153 5.46 4.41 1.74
C VAL A 153 6.01 5.82 1.76
N LYS A 154 5.92 6.49 2.92
CA LYS A 154 6.78 7.62 3.25
C LYS A 154 8.19 7.08 3.20
N ARG A 155 8.77 7.24 2.03
CA ARG A 155 10.19 7.15 1.81
C ARG A 155 10.63 8.60 1.99
#